data_AF-A0A1F4XLK5-F1
#
_entry.id   AF-A0A1F4XLK5-F1
#
_cell.length_a   1.000
_cell.length_b   1.000
_cell.length_c   1.000
_cell.angle_alpha   90.00
_cell.angle_beta   90.00
_cell.angle_gamma   90.00
#
_symmetry.space_group_name_H-M   'P 1'
#
loop_
_entity.id
_entity.type
_entity.pdbx_description
1 polymer ?
#
loop_
_entity_poly.entity_id
_entity_poly.type
_entity_poly.pdbx_seq_one_letter_code
_entity_poly.pdbx_strand_id
1 'polypeptide(L)'
;MNTNPESGREKETTVPSTTTGPTTAPVSPTDVQNVKDILAGADTKAPELTRERLTNMQTLEIEIKGDFKPTLDALKTNTGADLQPRTDGFHLTVIGPTESKILATLDDATLAELQQINAQIQRGEGVAVNGIGYIDGASSPYKMREVDKTKKTAFIALDIPALQAFRAKVGLPKKDFHVTLGFVGGDVHMQVTEQVPVKPGSPKMKDITAPIPKEADPRFNSIVLPTMTYGGLDGQMKEKK
;
A
#
# COMPACT_ATOMS: atom_id res chain seq x y z
N MET A 1 -2.78 56.05 58.19
CA MET A 1 -1.52 55.53 58.78
C MET A 1 -0.77 54.78 57.70
N ASN A 2 0.48 55.18 57.47
CA ASN A 2 1.44 54.53 56.58
C ASN A 2 1.73 53.09 57.03
N THR A 3 1.94 52.17 56.08
CA THR A 3 3.26 51.57 55.80
C THR A 3 3.17 50.62 54.61
N ASN A 4 3.97 50.93 53.58
CA ASN A 4 4.51 49.97 52.61
C ASN A 4 5.55 49.09 53.34
N PRO A 5 5.92 47.87 52.86
CA PRO A 5 6.84 47.80 51.71
C PRO A 5 6.77 46.55 50.79
N GLU A 6 7.44 46.72 49.64
CA GLU A 6 8.19 45.77 48.76
C GLU A 6 7.45 44.64 48.03
N SER A 7 7.26 44.72 46.71
CA SER A 7 8.25 44.61 45.60
C SER A 7 8.75 43.17 45.35
N GLY A 8 7.89 42.34 44.74
CA GLY A 8 8.28 41.12 44.02
C GLY A 8 8.32 41.39 42.51
N ARG A 9 9.52 41.34 41.93
CA ARG A 9 9.84 41.64 40.54
C ARG A 9 9.48 40.43 39.66
N GLU A 10 8.48 40.56 38.78
CA GLU A 10 8.18 39.56 37.75
C GLU A 10 9.32 39.50 36.73
N LYS A 11 9.93 38.32 36.57
CA LYS A 11 10.90 38.04 35.52
C LYS A 11 10.16 37.57 34.27
N GLU A 12 10.04 38.49 33.32
CA GLU A 12 9.75 38.23 31.91
C GLU A 12 10.82 37.26 31.36
N THR A 13 10.41 36.02 31.09
CA THR A 13 11.29 35.01 30.47
C THR A 13 10.90 34.87 29.01
N THR A 14 11.71 35.50 28.16
CA THR A 14 11.65 35.43 26.70
C THR A 14 11.96 34.01 26.25
N VAL A 15 11.03 33.37 25.53
CA VAL A 15 11.24 32.05 24.93
C VAL A 15 11.83 32.25 23.53
N PRO A 16 13.00 31.67 23.19
CA PRO A 16 13.50 31.73 21.82
C PRO A 16 12.85 30.65 20.95
N SER A 17 12.25 31.09 19.83
CA SER A 17 11.88 30.23 18.70
C SER A 17 13.13 29.62 18.05
N THR A 18 13.19 28.30 17.99
CA THR A 18 14.12 27.57 17.10
C THR A 18 13.35 26.60 16.24
N THR A 19 13.12 27.02 15.00
CA THR A 19 12.81 26.17 13.85
C THR A 19 14.08 25.41 13.46
N THR A 20 14.05 24.07 13.52
CA THR A 20 15.02 23.21 12.83
C THR A 20 14.27 22.07 12.16
N GLY A 21 14.42 21.97 10.83
CA GLY A 21 13.85 20.89 10.02
C GLY A 21 14.60 19.56 10.22
N PRO A 22 14.07 18.44 9.70
CA PRO A 22 14.72 17.15 9.82
C PRO A 22 16.02 17.14 9.02
N THR A 23 17.14 16.99 9.74
CA THR A 23 18.46 16.75 9.17
C THR A 23 18.55 15.26 8.81
N THR A 24 18.68 14.95 7.52
CA THR A 24 18.99 13.60 7.04
C THR A 24 20.44 13.26 7.39
N ALA A 25 20.64 12.46 8.43
CA ALA A 25 21.93 11.86 8.70
C ALA A 25 22.25 10.79 7.62
N PRO A 26 23.50 10.71 7.12
CA PRO A 26 23.92 9.60 6.27
C PRO A 26 23.95 8.30 7.08
N VAL A 27 23.40 7.23 6.50
CA VAL A 27 23.39 5.88 7.08
C VAL A 27 24.83 5.35 7.22
N SER A 28 25.13 4.73 8.36
CA SER A 28 26.48 4.27 8.70
C SER A 28 26.84 2.99 7.91
N PRO A 29 28.10 2.76 7.53
CA PRO A 29 28.57 1.50 6.94
C PRO A 29 28.22 0.26 7.79
N THR A 30 28.08 0.42 9.11
CA THR A 30 27.68 -0.65 10.04
C THR A 30 26.22 -1.07 9.85
N ASP A 31 25.35 -0.14 9.46
CA ASP A 31 23.94 -0.44 9.18
C ASP A 31 23.79 -1.26 7.89
N VAL A 32 24.67 -1.02 6.91
CA VAL A 32 24.72 -1.78 5.64
C VAL A 32 25.19 -3.22 5.86
N GLN A 33 26.12 -3.44 6.78
CA GLN A 33 26.63 -4.77 7.09
C GLN A 33 25.60 -5.61 7.86
N ASN A 34 24.88 -5.00 8.80
CA ASN A 34 23.78 -5.65 9.53
C ASN A 34 22.63 -6.10 8.60
N VAL A 35 22.34 -5.33 7.53
CA VAL A 35 21.35 -5.74 6.51
C VAL A 35 21.77 -7.00 5.76
N LYS A 36 23.07 -7.16 5.45
CA LYS A 36 23.59 -8.35 4.75
C LYS A 36 23.45 -9.63 5.57
N ASP A 37 23.67 -9.55 6.88
CA ASP A 37 23.60 -10.71 7.77
C ASP A 37 22.13 -11.12 8.06
N ILE A 38 21.20 -10.16 8.11
CA ILE A 38 19.75 -10.42 8.27
C ILE A 38 19.16 -11.13 7.04
N LEU A 39 19.66 -10.86 5.84
CA LEU A 39 19.21 -11.51 4.61
C LEU A 39 19.56 -13.00 4.53
N ALA A 40 20.49 -13.51 5.35
CA ALA A 40 20.98 -14.89 5.25
C ALA A 40 20.04 -15.97 5.80
N GLY A 41 18.96 -15.61 6.52
CA GLY A 41 18.14 -16.56 7.28
C GLY A 41 16.74 -16.91 6.75
N ALA A 42 16.33 -16.47 5.55
CA ALA A 42 15.00 -16.74 5.01
C ALA A 42 15.07 -17.65 3.77
N ASP A 43 14.43 -18.81 3.85
CA ASP A 43 14.56 -19.95 2.92
C ASP A 43 13.85 -19.77 1.55
N THR A 44 13.64 -18.54 1.13
CA THR A 44 13.45 -18.15 -0.27
C THR A 44 13.93 -16.70 -0.41
N LYS A 45 15.22 -16.50 -0.68
CA LYS A 45 15.75 -15.17 -1.01
C LYS A 45 15.09 -14.71 -2.31
N ALA A 46 14.16 -13.75 -2.20
CA ALA A 46 13.77 -12.97 -3.36
C ALA A 46 15.04 -12.37 -3.98
N PRO A 47 15.14 -12.33 -5.32
CA PRO A 47 16.31 -11.80 -5.99
C PRO A 47 16.59 -10.38 -5.51
N GLU A 48 17.87 -10.06 -5.28
CA GLU A 48 18.28 -8.76 -4.76
C GLU A 48 17.74 -7.62 -5.64
N LEU A 49 17.12 -6.61 -5.03
CA LEU A 49 16.68 -5.41 -5.74
C LEU A 49 17.90 -4.56 -6.07
N THR A 50 18.41 -4.67 -7.29
CA THR A 50 19.45 -3.79 -7.82
C THR A 50 18.83 -2.64 -8.60
N ARG A 51 19.55 -1.52 -8.75
CA ARG A 51 19.11 -0.38 -9.58
C ARG A 51 18.77 -0.79 -11.01
N GLU A 52 19.55 -1.71 -11.58
CA GLU A 52 19.33 -2.24 -12.92
C GLU A 52 17.99 -2.99 -13.02
N ARG A 53 17.68 -3.84 -12.03
CA ARG A 53 16.39 -4.55 -11.99
C ARG A 53 15.24 -3.56 -11.85
N LEU A 54 15.32 -2.64 -10.89
CA LEU A 54 14.29 -1.62 -10.65
C LEU A 54 13.99 -0.77 -11.88
N THR A 55 15.01 -0.40 -12.65
CA THR A 55 14.84 0.37 -13.90
C THR A 55 13.98 -0.37 -14.92
N ASN A 56 14.06 -1.70 -14.93
CA ASN A 56 13.37 -2.58 -15.86
C ASN A 56 12.06 -3.16 -15.29
N MET A 57 11.72 -2.87 -14.03
CA MET A 57 10.47 -3.32 -13.41
C MET A 57 9.30 -2.39 -13.77
N GLN A 58 8.13 -3.00 -13.97
CA GLN A 58 6.84 -2.38 -14.15
C GLN A 58 6.05 -2.33 -12.84
N THR A 59 6.20 -3.34 -11.98
CA THR A 59 5.59 -3.36 -10.66
C THR A 59 6.62 -3.65 -9.60
N LEU A 60 6.31 -3.29 -8.36
CA LEU A 60 7.01 -3.74 -7.18
C LEU A 60 5.98 -4.30 -6.20
N GLU A 61 6.14 -5.55 -5.84
CA GLU A 61 5.15 -6.40 -5.18
C GLU A 61 5.82 -7.24 -4.08
N ILE A 62 5.04 -7.59 -3.07
CA ILE A 62 5.40 -8.55 -2.03
C ILE A 62 4.51 -9.77 -2.24
N GLU A 63 5.11 -10.95 -2.45
CA GLU A 63 4.36 -12.20 -2.52
C GLU A 63 3.68 -12.48 -1.17
N ILE A 64 2.44 -12.96 -1.21
CA ILE A 64 1.68 -13.34 -0.03
C ILE A 64 1.36 -14.83 -0.14
N LYS A 65 1.66 -15.59 0.91
CA LYS A 65 1.30 -17.00 1.01
C LYS A 65 0.36 -17.21 2.19
N GLY A 66 -0.59 -18.10 2.00
CA GLY A 66 -1.60 -18.48 2.99
C GLY A 66 -2.63 -19.39 2.34
N ASP A 67 -3.33 -20.19 3.14
CA ASP A 67 -4.50 -20.92 2.67
C ASP A 67 -5.75 -20.03 2.78
N PHE A 68 -6.09 -19.37 1.67
CA PHE A 68 -7.25 -18.48 1.60
C PHE A 68 -8.55 -19.21 1.25
N LYS A 69 -8.51 -20.53 1.00
CA LYS A 69 -9.69 -21.29 0.60
C LYS A 69 -10.83 -21.19 1.63
N PRO A 70 -10.58 -21.37 2.95
CA PRO A 70 -11.65 -21.23 3.94
C PRO A 70 -12.31 -19.85 3.94
N THR A 71 -11.52 -18.79 3.74
CA THR A 71 -12.01 -17.41 3.65
C THR A 71 -12.87 -17.20 2.41
N LEU A 72 -12.44 -17.71 1.25
CA LEU A 72 -13.21 -17.66 0.00
C LEU A 72 -14.52 -18.44 0.10
N ASP A 73 -14.49 -19.64 0.71
CA ASP A 73 -15.69 -20.45 0.95
C ASP A 73 -16.69 -19.70 1.87
N ALA A 74 -16.20 -19.08 2.95
CA ALA A 74 -17.04 -18.29 3.84
C ALA A 74 -17.63 -17.06 3.14
N LEU A 75 -16.85 -16.38 2.29
CA LEU A 75 -17.34 -15.25 1.48
C LEU A 75 -18.42 -15.70 0.50
N LYS A 76 -18.26 -16.87 -0.13
CA LYS A 76 -19.28 -17.47 -1.00
C LYS A 76 -20.57 -17.73 -0.24
N THR A 77 -20.50 -18.26 0.98
CA THR A 77 -21.69 -18.45 1.83
C THR A 77 -22.38 -17.13 2.18
N ASN A 78 -21.61 -16.07 2.47
CA ASN A 78 -22.17 -14.77 2.87
C ASN A 78 -22.73 -13.94 1.70
N THR A 79 -22.12 -14.05 0.51
CA THR A 79 -22.40 -13.17 -0.63
C THR A 79 -23.07 -13.88 -1.81
N GLY A 80 -23.04 -15.22 -1.84
CA GLY A 80 -23.42 -16.02 -3.00
C GLY A 80 -22.41 -15.98 -4.16
N ALA A 81 -21.30 -15.24 -4.02
CA ALA A 81 -20.32 -15.05 -5.09
C ALA A 81 -19.27 -16.16 -5.11
N ASP A 82 -19.10 -16.82 -6.26
CA ASP A 82 -18.08 -17.85 -6.45
C ASP A 82 -16.75 -17.24 -6.91
N LEU A 83 -16.10 -16.51 -6.00
CA LEU A 83 -14.87 -15.76 -6.27
C LEU A 83 -13.73 -16.72 -6.66
N GLN A 84 -13.18 -16.52 -7.85
CA GLN A 84 -12.03 -17.28 -8.32
C GLN A 84 -10.74 -16.58 -7.88
N PRO A 85 -9.79 -17.29 -7.24
CA PRO A 85 -8.50 -16.72 -6.88
C PRO A 85 -7.67 -16.37 -8.11
N ARG A 86 -6.70 -15.48 -7.91
CA ARG A 86 -5.70 -15.14 -8.93
C ARG A 86 -4.81 -16.34 -9.23
N THR A 87 -4.60 -16.62 -10.52
CA THR A 87 -3.77 -17.76 -10.97
C THR A 87 -2.28 -17.51 -10.81
N ASP A 88 -1.86 -16.24 -10.79
CA ASP A 88 -0.50 -15.76 -10.56
C ASP A 88 -0.11 -15.71 -9.07
N GLY A 89 -1.00 -16.16 -8.18
CA GLY A 89 -0.81 -16.12 -6.74
C GLY A 89 -1.27 -14.80 -6.11
N PHE A 90 -1.04 -14.69 -4.79
CA PHE A 90 -1.45 -13.52 -4.01
C PHE A 90 -0.26 -12.60 -3.84
N HIS A 91 -0.50 -11.30 -4.02
CA HIS A 91 0.53 -10.30 -3.86
C HIS A 91 -0.05 -9.01 -3.26
N LEU A 92 0.84 -8.25 -2.63
CA LEU A 92 0.62 -6.88 -2.23
C LEU A 92 1.41 -5.97 -3.16
N THR A 93 0.74 -5.11 -3.93
CA THR A 93 1.43 -4.17 -4.83
C THR A 93 1.88 -2.91 -4.10
N VAL A 94 3.19 -2.73 -3.94
CA VAL A 94 3.80 -1.51 -3.39
C VAL A 94 3.80 -0.39 -4.43
N ILE A 95 4.33 -0.65 -5.63
CA ILE A 95 4.38 0.28 -6.78
C ILE A 95 3.66 -0.37 -7.96
N GLY A 96 2.64 0.29 -8.51
CA GLY A 96 1.88 -0.22 -9.65
C GLY A 96 2.44 0.18 -11.03
N PRO A 97 1.91 -0.37 -12.13
CA PRO A 97 2.38 -0.09 -13.49
C PRO A 97 2.43 1.40 -13.85
N THR A 98 1.43 2.17 -13.41
CA THR A 98 1.31 3.62 -13.64
C THR A 98 2.32 4.44 -12.83
N GLU A 99 2.92 3.84 -11.81
CA GLU A 99 3.87 4.46 -10.88
C GLU A 99 5.32 4.02 -11.18
N SER A 100 5.52 3.05 -12.08
CA SER A 100 6.80 2.38 -12.39
C SER A 100 7.99 3.30 -12.67
N LYS A 101 7.75 4.53 -13.14
CA LYS A 101 8.82 5.52 -13.37
C LYS A 101 9.61 5.82 -12.11
N ILE A 102 9.00 5.73 -10.93
CA ILE A 102 9.68 6.01 -9.66
C ILE A 102 10.78 4.99 -9.33
N LEU A 103 10.65 3.75 -9.84
CA LEU A 103 11.60 2.68 -9.53
C LEU A 103 12.99 3.00 -10.08
N ALA A 104 13.05 3.68 -11.23
CA ALA A 104 14.31 4.11 -11.84
C ALA A 104 14.96 5.32 -11.14
N THR A 105 14.26 5.99 -10.21
CA THR A 105 14.75 7.20 -9.54
C THR A 105 15.17 6.97 -8.09
N LEU A 106 15.10 5.74 -7.58
CA LEU A 106 15.48 5.43 -6.21
C LEU A 106 17.00 5.51 -6.05
N ASP A 107 17.47 6.31 -5.08
CA ASP A 107 18.87 6.32 -4.67
C ASP A 107 19.21 5.14 -3.74
N ASP A 108 20.50 4.92 -3.45
CA ASP A 108 20.93 3.77 -2.65
C ASP A 108 20.40 3.80 -1.23
N ALA A 109 20.26 5.00 -0.65
CA ALA A 109 19.75 5.16 0.71
C ALA A 109 18.26 4.78 0.79
N THR A 110 17.47 5.22 -0.18
CA THR A 110 16.04 4.90 -0.29
C THR A 110 15.82 3.44 -0.63
N LEU A 111 16.68 2.84 -1.45
CA LEU A 111 16.66 1.41 -1.74
C LEU A 111 17.00 0.56 -0.51
N ALA A 112 18.02 0.95 0.27
CA ALA A 112 18.37 0.27 1.51
C ALA A 112 17.23 0.35 2.54
N GLU A 113 16.56 1.50 2.67
CA GLU A 113 15.37 1.66 3.50
C GLU A 113 14.23 0.73 3.06
N LEU A 114 13.94 0.69 1.76
CA LEU A 114 12.92 -0.22 1.22
C LEU A 114 13.24 -1.70 1.49
N GLN A 115 14.52 -2.09 1.41
CA GLN A 115 14.97 -3.44 1.78
C GLN A 115 14.79 -3.72 3.27
N GLN A 116 15.05 -2.74 4.15
CA GLN A 116 14.79 -2.86 5.59
C GLN A 116 13.30 -3.03 5.90
N ILE A 117 12.44 -2.23 5.25
CA ILE A 117 10.97 -2.34 5.37
C ILE A 117 10.52 -3.73 4.91
N ASN A 118 11.03 -4.22 3.78
CA ASN A 118 10.73 -5.57 3.32
C ASN A 118 11.14 -6.65 4.33
N ALA A 119 12.34 -6.55 4.90
CA ALA A 119 12.79 -7.51 5.90
C ALA A 119 11.90 -7.53 7.15
N GLN A 120 11.38 -6.37 7.59
CA GLN A 120 10.38 -6.28 8.67
C GLN A 120 9.08 -6.99 8.28
N ILE A 121 8.55 -6.69 7.09
CA ILE A 121 7.31 -7.30 6.58
C ILE A 121 7.44 -8.83 6.45
N GLN A 122 8.60 -9.34 6.00
CA GLN A 122 8.88 -10.78 5.92
C GLN A 122 8.81 -11.49 7.28
N ARG A 123 9.10 -10.77 8.38
CA ARG A 123 8.92 -11.26 9.75
C ARG A 123 7.50 -11.06 10.31
N GLY A 124 6.60 -10.48 9.51
CA GLY A 124 5.24 -10.10 9.92
C GLY A 124 5.18 -8.82 10.77
N GLU A 125 6.28 -8.07 10.86
CA GLU A 125 6.35 -6.84 11.66
C GLU A 125 5.72 -5.66 10.90
N GLY A 126 4.99 -4.80 11.62
CA GLY A 126 4.47 -3.55 11.06
C GLY A 126 3.35 -3.70 10.03
N VAL A 127 2.79 -4.90 9.87
CA VAL A 127 1.61 -5.17 9.02
C VAL A 127 0.39 -5.36 9.89
N ALA A 128 -0.55 -4.42 9.82
CA ALA A 128 -1.86 -4.56 10.45
C ALA A 128 -2.87 -5.09 9.43
N VAL A 129 -3.57 -6.17 9.79
CA VAL A 129 -4.64 -6.75 8.99
C VAL A 129 -5.97 -6.19 9.46
N ASN A 130 -6.59 -5.32 8.64
CA ASN A 130 -7.78 -4.58 9.05
C ASN A 130 -9.08 -5.37 8.84
N GLY A 131 -9.06 -6.39 7.97
CA GLY A 131 -10.23 -7.22 7.67
C GLY A 131 -10.37 -7.52 6.19
N ILE A 132 -11.53 -8.06 5.81
CA ILE A 132 -11.88 -8.35 4.42
C ILE A 132 -12.70 -7.20 3.88
N GLY A 133 -12.29 -6.65 2.74
CA GLY A 133 -13.12 -5.77 1.91
C GLY A 133 -13.76 -6.53 0.75
N TYR A 134 -14.90 -6.02 0.29
CA TYR A 134 -15.65 -6.61 -0.81
C TYR A 134 -16.28 -5.52 -1.67
N ILE A 135 -16.15 -5.66 -2.99
CA ILE A 135 -16.78 -4.79 -3.97
C ILE A 135 -17.68 -5.66 -4.83
N ASP A 136 -18.98 -5.35 -4.84
CA ASP A 136 -19.94 -5.86 -5.82
C ASP A 136 -20.33 -4.72 -6.76
N GLY A 137 -19.92 -4.82 -8.03
CA GLY A 137 -20.16 -3.77 -9.00
C GLY A 137 -21.63 -3.44 -9.22
N ALA A 138 -22.54 -4.37 -8.92
CA ALA A 138 -23.97 -4.17 -9.09
C ALA A 138 -24.60 -3.33 -7.97
N SER A 139 -24.03 -3.42 -6.76
CA SER A 139 -24.58 -2.82 -5.53
C SER A 139 -23.60 -1.89 -4.81
N SER A 140 -22.47 -1.59 -5.43
CA SER A 140 -21.42 -0.71 -4.90
C SER A 140 -21.98 0.68 -4.58
N PRO A 141 -21.58 1.30 -3.45
CA PRO A 141 -21.92 2.69 -3.16
C PRO A 141 -21.18 3.68 -4.08
N TYR A 142 -20.15 3.22 -4.80
CA TYR A 142 -19.39 4.02 -5.75
C TYR A 142 -20.00 3.95 -7.16
N LYS A 143 -19.83 5.02 -7.95
CA LYS A 143 -20.28 5.04 -9.34
C LYS A 143 -19.39 4.13 -10.19
N MET A 144 -19.90 2.93 -10.49
CA MET A 144 -19.18 1.92 -11.26
C MET A 144 -19.21 2.19 -12.77
N ARG A 145 -18.13 1.84 -13.47
CA ARG A 145 -18.14 1.74 -14.94
C ARG A 145 -19.10 0.63 -15.36
N GLU A 146 -19.76 0.77 -16.51
CA GLU A 146 -20.69 -0.25 -17.02
C GLU A 146 -20.06 -1.65 -17.07
N VAL A 147 -18.81 -1.74 -17.52
CA VAL A 147 -18.06 -3.00 -17.61
C VAL A 147 -17.74 -3.64 -16.26
N ASP A 148 -17.78 -2.87 -15.17
CA ASP A 148 -17.49 -3.37 -13.83
C ASP A 148 -18.76 -3.73 -13.04
N LYS A 149 -19.95 -3.35 -13.52
CA LYS A 149 -21.22 -3.59 -12.80
C LYS A 149 -21.56 -5.06 -12.58
N THR A 150 -21.02 -5.96 -13.41
CA THR A 150 -21.23 -7.41 -13.25
C THR A 150 -20.13 -8.07 -12.42
N LYS A 151 -19.07 -7.34 -12.10
CA LYS A 151 -17.88 -7.88 -11.44
C LYS A 151 -18.01 -7.84 -9.93
N LYS A 152 -17.30 -8.76 -9.28
CA LYS A 152 -17.19 -8.86 -7.82
C LYS A 152 -15.74 -9.10 -7.45
N THR A 153 -15.27 -8.54 -6.35
CA THR A 153 -13.90 -8.73 -5.87
C THR A 153 -13.86 -8.72 -4.36
N ALA A 154 -13.15 -9.67 -3.76
CA ALA A 154 -12.78 -9.61 -2.35
C ALA A 154 -11.28 -9.39 -2.19
N PHE A 155 -10.90 -8.71 -1.12
CA PHE A 155 -9.50 -8.45 -0.79
C PHE A 155 -9.32 -8.38 0.74
N ILE A 156 -8.10 -8.61 1.20
CA ILE A 156 -7.71 -8.29 2.58
C ILE A 156 -7.18 -6.87 2.60
N ALA A 157 -7.74 -6.01 3.44
CA ALA A 157 -7.25 -4.66 3.66
C ALA A 157 -6.11 -4.67 4.68
N LEU A 158 -5.01 -4.02 4.34
CA LEU A 158 -3.81 -3.95 5.15
C LEU A 158 -3.47 -2.48 5.46
N ASP A 159 -2.96 -2.23 6.66
CA ASP A 159 -2.25 -1.00 6.98
C ASP A 159 -0.77 -1.29 7.25
N ILE A 160 0.11 -0.56 6.56
CA ILE A 160 1.55 -0.74 6.60
C ILE A 160 2.20 0.65 6.61
N PRO A 161 2.29 1.30 7.79
CA PRO A 161 2.74 2.69 7.91
C PRO A 161 4.12 2.94 7.29
N ALA A 162 5.05 1.98 7.41
CA ALA A 162 6.38 2.09 6.84
C ALA A 162 6.36 2.21 5.30
N LEU A 163 5.51 1.45 4.62
CA LEU A 163 5.34 1.57 3.17
C LEU A 163 4.63 2.88 2.77
N GLN A 164 3.72 3.40 3.61
CA GLN A 164 3.14 4.73 3.37
C GLN A 164 4.20 5.84 3.48
N ALA A 165 5.06 5.77 4.50
CA ALA A 165 6.17 6.71 4.69
C ALA A 165 7.15 6.66 3.51
N PHE A 166 7.51 5.45 3.07
CA PHE A 166 8.31 5.24 1.86
C PHE A 166 7.66 5.89 0.63
N ARG A 167 6.37 5.62 0.38
CA ARG A 167 5.64 6.21 -0.76
C ARG A 167 5.64 7.74 -0.71
N ALA A 168 5.37 8.33 0.45
CA ALA A 168 5.40 9.77 0.63
C ALA A 168 6.80 10.35 0.35
N LYS A 169 7.86 9.69 0.83
CA LYS A 169 9.26 10.09 0.61
C LYS A 169 9.63 10.12 -0.87
N VAL A 170 9.12 9.18 -1.66
CA VAL A 170 9.36 9.13 -3.12
C VAL A 170 8.33 9.93 -3.93
N GLY A 171 7.52 10.77 -3.28
CA GLY A 171 6.55 11.66 -3.95
C GLY A 171 5.33 10.96 -4.52
N LEU A 172 5.01 9.75 -4.07
CA LEU A 172 3.80 9.03 -4.44
C LEU A 172 2.64 9.31 -3.48
N PRO A 173 1.39 9.28 -3.97
CA PRO A 173 0.23 9.43 -3.10
C PRO A 173 0.09 8.22 -2.16
N LYS A 174 -0.66 8.43 -1.06
CA LYS A 174 -1.11 7.35 -0.19
C LYS A 174 -1.81 6.27 -1.02
N LYS A 175 -1.61 5.01 -0.65
CA LYS A 175 -2.22 3.86 -1.34
C LYS A 175 -2.94 2.98 -0.34
N ASP A 176 -4.10 2.47 -0.71
CA ASP A 176 -4.77 1.46 0.11
C ASP A 176 -4.14 0.11 -0.18
N PHE A 177 -3.32 -0.36 0.76
CA PHE A 177 -2.64 -1.64 0.66
C PHE A 177 -3.65 -2.77 0.84
N HIS A 178 -3.65 -3.71 -0.10
CA HIS A 178 -4.56 -4.82 -0.09
C HIS A 178 -3.99 -6.03 -0.83
N VAL A 179 -4.54 -7.19 -0.51
CA VAL A 179 -4.28 -8.46 -1.19
C VAL A 179 -5.57 -8.93 -1.81
N THR A 180 -5.69 -8.94 -3.14
CA THR A 180 -6.89 -9.44 -3.81
C THR A 180 -6.99 -10.96 -3.59
N LEU A 181 -8.08 -11.40 -2.96
CA LEU A 181 -8.35 -12.82 -2.69
C LEU A 181 -8.96 -13.53 -3.89
N GLY A 182 -9.81 -12.84 -4.64
CA GLY A 182 -10.47 -13.42 -5.80
C GLY A 182 -11.57 -12.54 -6.34
N PHE A 183 -12.09 -12.93 -7.51
CA PHE A 183 -13.08 -12.15 -8.23
C PHE A 183 -14.03 -13.00 -9.08
N VAL A 184 -15.15 -12.39 -9.46
CA VAL A 184 -16.05 -12.84 -10.53
C VAL A 184 -16.01 -11.79 -11.63
N GLY A 185 -15.76 -12.20 -12.87
CA GLY A 185 -15.73 -11.29 -14.03
C GLY A 185 -14.51 -10.35 -14.09
N GLY A 186 -13.55 -10.48 -13.18
CA GLY A 186 -12.31 -9.71 -13.12
C GLY A 186 -12.22 -8.79 -11.90
N ASP A 187 -11.01 -8.30 -11.64
CA ASP A 187 -10.72 -7.38 -10.53
C ASP A 187 -11.35 -6.00 -10.77
N VAL A 188 -11.66 -5.31 -9.69
CA VAL A 188 -12.34 -4.01 -9.66
C VAL A 188 -11.48 -3.01 -8.88
N HIS A 189 -10.98 -1.98 -9.56
CA HIS A 189 -10.07 -1.01 -8.98
C HIS A 189 -10.57 0.44 -9.03
N MET A 190 -11.43 0.80 -9.99
CA MET A 190 -11.72 2.19 -10.32
C MET A 190 -13.20 2.52 -10.27
N GLN A 191 -13.53 3.71 -9.79
CA GLN A 191 -14.85 4.34 -9.85
C GLN A 191 -14.81 5.51 -10.84
N VAL A 192 -15.97 5.87 -11.38
CA VAL A 192 -16.17 7.07 -12.19
C VAL A 192 -16.46 8.25 -11.27
N THR A 193 -15.55 9.22 -11.20
CA THR A 193 -15.73 10.43 -10.39
C THR A 193 -16.45 11.52 -11.16
N GLU A 194 -16.23 11.59 -12.48
CA GLU A 194 -16.81 12.61 -13.35
C GLU A 194 -16.96 12.07 -14.78
N GLN A 195 -17.85 12.67 -15.56
CA GLN A 195 -17.94 12.46 -17.00
C GLN A 195 -17.76 13.79 -17.70
N VAL A 196 -16.79 13.86 -18.61
CA VAL A 196 -16.47 15.08 -19.37
C VAL A 196 -16.65 14.85 -20.87
N PRO A 197 -17.05 15.86 -21.67
CA PRO A 197 -17.11 15.71 -23.12
C PRO A 197 -15.74 15.32 -23.68
N VAL A 198 -15.70 14.37 -24.63
CA VAL A 198 -14.43 13.93 -25.27
C VAL A 198 -13.72 15.09 -25.97
N LYS A 199 -14.49 16.07 -26.45
CA LYS A 199 -14.03 17.35 -26.99
C LYS A 199 -15.12 18.41 -26.77
N PRO A 200 -14.78 19.71 -26.79
CA PRO A 200 -15.76 20.78 -26.63
C PRO A 200 -16.98 20.61 -27.56
N GLY A 201 -18.19 20.62 -26.99
CA GLY A 201 -19.45 20.47 -27.72
C GLY A 201 -19.83 19.06 -28.15
N SER A 202 -19.08 18.01 -27.76
CA SER A 202 -19.42 16.63 -28.14
C SER A 202 -20.53 16.03 -27.25
N PRO A 203 -21.49 15.28 -27.81
CA PRO A 203 -22.43 14.48 -27.02
C PRO A 203 -21.78 13.21 -26.44
N LYS A 204 -20.57 12.86 -26.87
CA LYS A 204 -19.82 11.71 -26.33
C LYS A 204 -19.08 12.13 -25.07
N MET A 205 -19.34 11.41 -23.98
CA MET A 205 -18.71 11.63 -22.69
C MET A 205 -17.56 10.63 -22.48
N LYS A 206 -16.54 11.06 -21.76
CA LYS A 206 -15.41 10.26 -21.29
C LYS A 206 -15.46 10.21 -19.77
N ASP A 207 -15.30 9.01 -19.22
CA ASP A 207 -15.18 8.82 -17.77
C ASP A 207 -13.83 9.34 -17.28
N ILE A 208 -13.86 10.14 -16.22
CA ILE A 208 -12.72 10.42 -15.36
C ILE A 208 -12.83 9.45 -14.18
N THR A 209 -11.75 8.72 -13.92
CA THR A 209 -11.76 7.63 -12.94
C THR A 209 -10.76 7.87 -11.82
N ALA A 210 -11.11 7.45 -10.60
CA ALA A 210 -10.21 7.38 -9.46
C ALA A 210 -10.27 5.98 -8.82
N PRO A 211 -9.25 5.58 -8.03
CA PRO A 211 -9.30 4.34 -7.27
C PRO A 211 -10.54 4.28 -6.36
N ILE A 212 -11.10 3.08 -6.22
CA ILE A 212 -12.08 2.78 -5.17
C ILE A 212 -11.31 2.56 -3.86
N PRO A 213 -11.69 3.22 -2.75
CA PRO A 213 -11.11 2.96 -1.43
C PRO A 213 -11.15 1.47 -1.07
N LYS A 214 -10.02 0.92 -0.62
CA LYS A 214 -9.90 -0.51 -0.26
C LYS A 214 -9.95 -0.70 1.26
N GLU A 215 -11.14 -0.49 1.81
CA GLU A 215 -11.40 -0.62 3.25
C GLU A 215 -11.99 -1.99 3.60
N ALA A 216 -11.82 -2.40 4.86
CA ALA A 216 -12.48 -3.60 5.39
C ALA A 216 -14.00 -3.35 5.50
N ASP A 217 -14.78 -4.34 5.12
CA ASP A 217 -16.23 -4.31 5.22
C ASP A 217 -16.67 -5.00 6.53
N PRO A 218 -17.32 -4.27 7.46
CA PRO A 218 -17.70 -4.80 8.77
C PRO A 218 -18.59 -6.05 8.72
N ARG A 219 -19.28 -6.29 7.60
CA ARG A 219 -20.11 -7.50 7.40
C ARG A 219 -19.30 -8.79 7.50
N PHE A 220 -17.98 -8.73 7.29
CA PHE A 220 -17.11 -9.90 7.29
C PHE A 220 -16.21 -10.01 8.51
N ASN A 221 -16.45 -9.22 9.57
CA ASN A 221 -15.65 -9.26 10.81
C ASN A 221 -15.67 -10.62 11.52
N SER A 222 -16.67 -11.47 11.25
CA SER A 222 -16.77 -12.83 11.78
C SER A 222 -16.02 -13.88 10.96
N ILE A 223 -15.55 -13.55 9.76
CA ILE A 223 -14.79 -14.48 8.91
C ILE A 223 -13.35 -14.54 9.41
N VAL A 224 -12.89 -15.75 9.73
CA VAL A 224 -11.51 -15.98 10.14
C VAL A 224 -10.58 -15.75 8.95
N LEU A 225 -9.57 -14.92 9.15
CA LEU A 225 -8.48 -14.69 8.20
C LEU A 225 -7.37 -15.72 8.44
N PRO A 226 -6.75 -16.25 7.37
CA PRO A 226 -5.65 -17.18 7.53
C PRO A 226 -4.41 -16.44 8.02
N THR A 227 -3.49 -17.17 8.64
CA THR A 227 -2.13 -16.68 8.84
C THR A 227 -1.50 -16.45 7.47
N MET A 228 -0.99 -15.24 7.27
CA MET A 228 -0.27 -14.87 6.06
C MET A 228 1.23 -14.86 6.34
N THR A 229 2.01 -15.36 5.39
CA THR A 229 3.46 -15.18 5.35
C THR A 229 3.83 -14.32 4.15
N TYR A 230 4.83 -13.46 4.32
CA TYR A 230 5.21 -12.46 3.33
C TYR A 230 6.53 -12.86 2.69
N GLY A 231 6.53 -12.94 1.36
CA GLY A 231 7.73 -13.15 0.55
C GLY A 231 8.57 -11.88 0.46
N GLY A 232 9.65 -11.93 -0.32
CA GLY A 232 10.45 -10.73 -0.56
C GLY A 232 9.87 -9.86 -1.67
N LEU A 233 10.45 -8.67 -1.83
CA LEU A 233 10.10 -7.77 -2.92
C LEU A 233 10.54 -8.34 -4.27
N ASP A 234 9.60 -8.41 -5.21
CA ASP A 234 9.86 -8.67 -6.62
C ASP A 234 8.85 -7.91 -7.48
N GLY A 235 8.73 -8.21 -8.77
CA GLY A 235 7.70 -7.61 -9.60
C GLY A 235 7.85 -7.92 -11.07
N GLN A 236 6.85 -7.49 -11.82
CA GLN A 236 6.77 -7.75 -13.26
C GLN A 236 7.80 -6.90 -13.99
N MET A 237 8.54 -7.50 -14.93
CA MET A 237 9.47 -6.78 -15.79
C MET A 237 8.72 -6.13 -16.94
N LYS A 238 9.18 -4.96 -17.39
CA LYS A 238 8.68 -4.30 -18.60
C LYS A 238 8.89 -5.24 -19.79
N GLU A 239 7.85 -5.39 -20.61
CA GLU A 239 7.98 -6.09 -21.90
C GLU A 239 9.03 -5.39 -22.76
N LYS A 240 10.04 -6.13 -23.21
CA LYS A 240 11.00 -5.63 -24.20
C LYS A 240 10.26 -5.58 -25.56
N LYS A 241 10.02 -4.37 -26.05
CA LYS A 241 9.52 -4.14 -27.41
C LYS A 241 10.61 -4.31 -28.45
#